data_AF-A0A920QWZ8-F1
#
_entry.id   AF-A0A920QWZ8-F1
#
_cell.length_a   1.000
_cell.length_b   1.000
_cell.length_c   1.000
_cell.angle_alpha   90.00
_cell.angle_beta   90.00
_cell.angle_gamma   90.00
#
_symmetry.space_group_name_H-M   'P 1'
#
loop_
_entity.id
_entity.type
_entity.pdbx_description
1 polymer ?
#
loop_
_entity_poly.entity_id
_entity_poly.type
_entity_poly.pdbx_seq_one_letter_code
_entity_poly.pdbx_strand_id
1 'polypeptide(L)' 'MKLANWGRIINISGLNAHRGQHGWAHVSASKTGAIGLMHALSVELSSHNILVNSIVPGAFDTSIEKKI' A
#
# COMPACT_ATOMS: atom_id res chain seq x y z
N MET A 1 -2.31 17.22 6.53
CA MET A 1 -3.14 16.23 7.26
C MET A 1 -3.17 16.51 8.76
N LYS A 2 -2.05 16.44 9.51
CA LYS A 2 -2.04 16.69 10.97
C LYS A 2 -2.64 18.04 11.39
N LEU A 3 -2.21 19.14 10.77
CA LEU A 3 -2.77 20.48 11.03
C LEU A 3 -4.28 20.59 10.74
N ALA A 4 -4.77 19.80 9.78
CA ALA A 4 -6.18 19.76 9.40
C ALA A 4 -6.99 18.73 10.21
N ASN A 5 -6.36 17.98 11.11
CA ASN A 5 -6.95 16.88 11.89
C ASN A 5 -7.81 15.90 11.05
N TRP A 6 -7.37 15.63 9.82
CA TRP A 6 -8.01 14.68 8.91
C TRP A 6 -7.04 14.27 7.80
N GLY A 7 -7.08 12.99 7.41
CA GLY A 7 -6.32 12.50 6.25
C GLY A 7 -6.59 11.03 5.91
N ARG A 8 -6.28 10.64 4.67
CA ARG A 8 -6.32 9.25 4.20
C ARG A 8 -5.06 8.98 3.39
N ILE A 9 -4.32 7.94 3.75
CA ILE A 9 -3.13 7.48 3.04
C ILE A 9 -3.43 6.07 2.56
N ILE A 10 -3.26 5.82 1.26
CA ILE A 10 -3.49 4.52 0.64
C ILE A 10 -2.22 4.14 -0.13
N ASN A 11 -1.53 3.11 0.35
CA ASN A 11 -0.38 2.54 -0.35
C ASN A 11 -0.85 1.47 -1.34
N ILE A 12 -0.17 1.35 -2.47
CA ILE A 12 -0.42 0.27 -3.45
C ILE A 12 0.70 -0.75 -3.37
N SER A 13 0.38 -1.91 -2.82
CA SER A 13 1.28 -3.06 -2.73
C SER A 13 1.03 -4.05 -3.87
N GLY A 14 1.31 -5.33 -3.67
CA GLY A 14 1.00 -6.40 -4.61
C GLY A 14 1.12 -7.77 -3.94
N LEU A 15 0.65 -8.82 -4.62
CA LEU A 15 0.66 -10.19 -4.08
C LEU A 15 2.03 -10.63 -3.54
N ASN A 16 3.11 -10.11 -4.12
CA ASN A 16 4.48 -10.40 -3.70
C ASN A 16 4.84 -9.92 -2.28
N ALA A 17 3.99 -9.09 -1.65
CA ALA A 17 4.14 -8.73 -0.24
C ALA A 17 3.76 -9.86 0.74
N HIS A 18 2.94 -10.80 0.27
CA HIS A 18 2.40 -11.92 1.07
C HIS A 18 2.90 -13.27 0.60
N ARG A 19 3.32 -13.37 -0.68
CA ARG A 19 3.83 -14.60 -1.28
C ARG A 19 5.13 -14.33 -2.02
N GLY A 20 6.18 -15.07 -1.70
CA GLY A 20 7.44 -14.98 -2.45
C GLY A 20 7.29 -15.47 -3.89
N GLN A 21 8.03 -14.82 -4.80
CA GLN A 21 8.18 -15.24 -6.20
C GLN A 21 9.67 -15.38 -6.55
N HIS A 22 10.02 -16.48 -7.22
CA HIS A 22 11.41 -16.77 -7.59
C HIS A 22 11.99 -15.64 -8.44
N GLY A 23 13.15 -15.10 -8.04
CA GLY A 23 13.81 -13.95 -8.70
C GLY A 23 13.32 -12.57 -8.24
N TRP A 24 12.31 -12.50 -7.36
CA TRP A 24 11.64 -11.25 -6.97
C TRP A 24 11.81 -10.90 -5.48
N ALA A 25 12.92 -11.31 -4.87
CA ALA A 25 13.20 -11.06 -3.45
C ALA A 25 13.19 -9.57 -3.10
N HIS A 26 13.76 -8.72 -3.96
CA HIS A 26 13.78 -7.26 -3.80
C HIS A 26 12.36 -6.65 -3.82
N VAL A 27 11.49 -7.13 -4.71
CA VAL A 27 10.08 -6.69 -4.75
C VAL A 27 9.34 -7.15 -3.50
N SER A 28 9.54 -8.40 -3.08
CA SER A 28 8.90 -8.94 -1.87
C SER A 28 9.30 -8.13 -0.64
N ALA A 29 10.60 -7.88 -0.43
CA ALA A 29 11.11 -7.05 0.66
C ALA A 29 10.54 -5.62 0.62
N SER A 30 10.55 -4.98 -0.54
CA SER A 30 10.01 -3.62 -0.71
C SER A 30 8.52 -3.55 -0.38
N LYS A 31 7.72 -4.48 -0.91
CA LYS A 31 6.26 -4.47 -0.78
C LYS A 31 5.80 -4.87 0.63
N THR A 32 6.49 -5.80 1.29
CA THR A 32 6.27 -6.10 2.70
C THR A 32 6.71 -4.94 3.59
N GLY A 33 7.82 -4.26 3.27
CA GLY A 33 8.26 -3.06 3.98
C GLY A 33 7.23 -1.93 3.94
N ALA A 34 6.57 -1.72 2.79
CA ALA A 34 5.48 -0.75 2.67
C ALA A 34 4.25 -1.10 3.55
N ILE A 35 3.97 -2.39 3.75
CA ILE A 35 2.92 -2.86 4.67
C ILE A 35 3.35 -2.62 6.12
N GLY A 36 4.60 -2.93 6.48
CA GLY A 36 5.14 -2.62 7.80
C GLY A 36 5.06 -1.13 8.14
N LEU A 37 5.43 -0.26 7.19
CA LEU A 37 5.31 1.18 7.33
C LEU A 37 3.86 1.63 7.54
N MET A 38 2.92 1.06 6.78
CA MET A 38 1.49 1.33 6.95
C MET A 38 1.03 0.99 8.38
N HIS A 39 1.41 -0.18 8.91
CA HIS A 39 1.06 -0.56 10.27
C HIS A 39 1.61 0.42 11.31
N ALA A 40 2.90 0.80 11.21
CA ALA A 40 3.50 1.76 12.13
C ALA A 40 2.76 3.11 12.10
N LEU A 41 2.58 3.68 10.90
CA LEU A 41 1.92 4.98 10.74
C LEU A 41 0.45 4.95 11.14
N SER A 42 -0.26 3.82 10.97
CA SER A 42 -1.66 3.72 11.39
C SER A 42 -1.84 3.96 12.88
N VAL A 43 -0.91 3.47 13.71
CA VAL A 43 -0.91 3.70 15.16
C VAL A 43 -0.54 5.15 15.47
N GLU A 44 0.58 5.62 14.90
CA GLU A 44 1.11 6.97 15.15
C GLU A 44 0.16 8.11 14.76
N LEU A 45 -0.66 7.90 13.72
CA LEU A 45 -1.49 8.95 13.12
C LEU A 45 -2.97 8.83 13.47
N SER A 46 -3.40 7.75 14.12
CA SER A 46 -4.79 7.49 14.50
C SER A 46 -5.43 8.65 15.29
N SER A 47 -4.69 9.22 16.25
CA SER A 47 -5.12 10.35 17.08
C SER A 47 -5.38 11.65 16.30
N HIS A 48 -4.87 11.74 15.07
CA HIS A 48 -5.04 12.90 14.19
C HIS A 48 -6.15 12.68 13.15
N ASN A 49 -6.98 11.63 13.31
CA ASN A 49 -8.00 11.22 12.35
C ASN A 49 -7.43 10.99 10.93
N ILE A 50 -6.22 10.43 10.87
CA ILE A 50 -5.55 10.05 9.64
C ILE A 50 -5.55 8.52 9.57
N LEU A 51 -6.22 7.98 8.55
CA LEU A 51 -6.25 6.52 8.32
C LEU A 51 -5.21 6.15 7.27
N VAL A 52 -4.43 5.11 7.57
CA VAL A 52 -3.39 4.60 6.67
C VAL A 52 -3.69 3.14 6.34
N ASN A 53 -3.88 2.84 5.07
CA ASN A 53 -4.22 1.50 4.58
C ASN A 53 -3.37 1.15 3.34
N SER A 54 -3.39 -0.14 2.99
CA SER A 54 -2.70 -0.65 1.81
C SER A 54 -3.67 -1.50 0.99
N ILE A 55 -3.69 -1.28 -0.32
CA ILE A 55 -4.40 -2.13 -1.27
C ILE A 55 -3.38 -3.07 -1.91
N VAL A 56 -3.76 -4.34 -2.05
CA VAL A 56 -2.92 -5.40 -2.58
C VAL A 56 -3.60 -5.97 -3.84
N PRO A 57 -3.38 -5.36 -5.02
CA PRO A 57 -3.99 -5.88 -6.23
C PRO A 57 -3.40 -7.24 -6.62
N GLY A 58 -4.26 -8.10 -7.16
CA GLY A 58 -3.84 -9.27 -7.93
C GLY A 58 -3.34 -8.89 -9.32
N ALA A 59 -3.20 -9.88 -10.21
CA ALA A 59 -3.03 -9.58 -11.63
C ALA A 59 -4.37 -9.04 -12.18
N PHE A 60 -4.33 -7.87 -12.79
CA PHE A 60 -5.46 -7.28 -13.49
C PHE A 60 -4.95 -6.52 -14.72
N ASP A 61 -5.83 -6.31 -15.68
CA ASP A 61 -5.49 -5.57 -16.88
C ASP A 61 -5.33 -4.07 -16.56
N THR A 62 -4.14 -3.54 -16.80
CA THR A 62 -3.81 -2.12 -16.66
C THR A 62 -3.75 -1.40 -18.01
N SER A 63 -4.06 -2.09 -19.10
CA SER A 63 -4.06 -1.51 -20.45
C SER A 63 -5.08 -0.38 -20.52
N ILE A 64 -4.64 0.80 -20.96
CA ILE A 64 -5.53 1.94 -21.20
C ILE A 64 -6.12 1.77 -22.61
N GLU A 65 -6.91 0.73 -22.85
CA GLU A 65 -7.74 0.69 -24.05
C GLU A 65 -8.96 1.57 -23.82
N LYS A 66 -8.88 2.84 -24.26
CA LYS A 66 -10.08 3.66 -24.47
C LYS A 66 -10.86 3.05 -25.63
N LYS A 67 -11.85 2.20 -25.33
CA LYS A 67 -12.98 2.01 -26.23
C LYS A 67 -13.77 3.31 -26.26
N ILE A 68 -13.55 4.11 -27.30
CA ILE A 68 -14.49 5.14 -27.76
C ILE A 68 -15.60 4.43 -28.52
#